data_AF-A0A1B6JVN4-F1
#
_entry.id   AF-A0A1B6JVN4-F1
#
_cell.length_a   1.000
_cell.length_b   1.000
_cell.length_c   1.000
_cell.angle_alpha   90.00
_cell.angle_beta   90.00
_cell.angle_gamma   90.00
#
_symmetry.space_group_name_H-M   'P 1'
#
loop_
_entity.id
_entity.type
_entity.pdbx_description
1 polymer ?
#
loop_
_entity_poly.entity_id
_entity_poly.type
_entity_poly.pdbx_seq_one_letter_code
_entity_poly.pdbx_strand_id
1 'polypeptide(L)'
;MDIETIVGIDSKKELHEEFVRNMNGTTISEVYVLTLPFHLYTIVVALAGVLFGRFHLICDSLNEPPCKCHRVPANKLHIFVKEMLCLALPLLLTSTILSERPVSTPLLLVLAVIVASVVGNIMRVNTVSCVFHWQYDDYPRLVLNPYRRSFVTCCRSMCSICAMITMLAVDFHVFPRKFAKTATYGYSFMDAGVGLFVLSNAVVESADGIRSGLKRTFQTSSALFSFGVIRYYAIEQFNYQNPVGEYGVHWNFFFTLAVVKIF
;
A
#
# COMPACT_ATOMS: atom_id res chain seq x y z
N MET A 1 -15.16 -18.81 -35.10
CA MET A 1 -14.02 -18.93 -34.18
C MET A 1 -13.48 -20.33 -34.41
N ASP A 2 -12.32 -20.42 -35.05
CA ASP A 2 -11.84 -21.68 -35.63
C ASP A 2 -11.29 -22.63 -34.57
N ILE A 3 -11.40 -23.94 -34.81
CA ILE A 3 -11.03 -25.00 -33.86
C ILE A 3 -9.55 -24.87 -33.45
N GLU A 4 -8.66 -24.52 -34.38
CA GLU A 4 -7.23 -24.26 -34.09
C GLU A 4 -7.02 -23.08 -33.13
N THR A 5 -7.86 -22.04 -33.22
CA THR A 5 -7.79 -20.89 -32.31
C THR A 5 -8.21 -21.30 -30.90
N ILE A 6 -9.24 -22.15 -30.76
CA ILE A 6 -9.71 -22.65 -29.47
C ILE A 6 -8.65 -23.55 -28.82
N VAL A 7 -8.08 -24.49 -29.59
CA VAL A 7 -7.02 -25.41 -29.11
C VAL A 7 -5.76 -24.64 -28.70
N GLY A 8 -5.39 -23.60 -29.45
CA GLY A 8 -4.26 -22.73 -29.10
C GLY A 8 -4.47 -21.92 -27.81
N ILE A 9 -5.70 -21.49 -27.53
CA ILE A 9 -6.04 -20.77 -26.30
C ILE A 9 -5.98 -21.71 -25.08
N ASP A 10 -6.51 -22.92 -25.21
CA ASP A 10 -6.53 -23.90 -24.12
C ASP A 10 -5.12 -24.37 -23.77
N SER A 11 -4.28 -24.64 -24.77
CA SER A 11 -2.87 -24.98 -24.55
C SER A 11 -2.10 -23.85 -23.82
N LYS A 12 -2.32 -22.59 -24.19
CA LYS A 12 -1.71 -21.44 -23.50
C LYS A 12 -2.19 -21.31 -22.05
N LYS A 13 -3.44 -21.70 -21.77
CA LYS A 13 -4.03 -21.71 -20.43
C LYS A 13 -3.43 -22.79 -19.55
N GLU A 14 -3.32 -24.02 -20.04
CA GLU A 14 -2.66 -25.12 -19.31
C GLU A 14 -1.21 -24.80 -18.97
N LEU A 15 -0.46 -24.23 -19.92
CA LEU A 15 0.94 -23.86 -19.73
C LEU A 15 1.12 -22.75 -18.68
N HIS A 16 0.15 -21.83 -18.61
CA HIS A 16 0.12 -20.82 -17.56
C HIS A 16 -0.28 -21.39 -16.19
N GLU A 17 -1.23 -22.31 -16.15
CA GLU A 17 -1.62 -22.98 -14.90
C GLU A 17 -0.46 -23.80 -14.34
N GLU A 18 0.31 -24.48 -15.18
CA GLU A 18 1.51 -25.22 -14.78
C GLU A 18 2.62 -24.28 -14.29
N PHE A 19 2.78 -23.13 -14.95
CA PHE A 19 3.69 -22.07 -14.49
C PHE A 19 3.32 -21.53 -13.11
N VAL A 20 2.02 -21.31 -12.85
CA VAL A 20 1.53 -20.79 -11.56
C VAL A 20 1.63 -21.83 -10.44
N ARG A 21 1.41 -23.12 -10.74
CA ARG A 21 1.44 -24.22 -9.75
C ARG A 21 2.79 -24.41 -9.07
N ASN A 22 3.89 -24.07 -9.73
CA ASN A 22 5.25 -24.30 -9.22
C ASN A 22 5.84 -23.10 -8.45
N MET A 23 5.02 -22.13 -8.04
CA MET A 23 5.48 -20.96 -7.29
C MET A 23 5.49 -21.23 -5.77
N ASN A 24 6.70 -21.48 -5.24
CA ASN A 24 6.96 -21.79 -3.83
C ASN A 24 7.24 -20.56 -2.94
N GLY A 25 6.99 -19.35 -3.47
CA GLY A 25 7.20 -18.09 -2.76
C GLY A 25 8.65 -17.80 -2.36
N THR A 26 8.81 -16.98 -1.32
CA THR A 26 10.05 -16.60 -0.66
C THR A 26 10.04 -16.91 0.83
N THR A 27 11.13 -16.56 1.51
CA THR A 27 11.22 -16.64 2.97
C THR A 27 10.55 -15.44 3.63
N ILE A 28 10.13 -15.62 4.89
CA ILE A 28 9.60 -14.55 5.74
C ILE A 28 10.56 -13.36 5.83
N SER A 29 11.84 -13.62 6.01
CA SER A 29 12.86 -12.58 6.14
C SER A 29 12.96 -11.71 4.89
N GLU A 30 12.82 -12.29 3.70
CA GLU A 30 12.87 -11.54 2.45
C GLU A 30 11.66 -10.63 2.29
N VAL A 31 10.47 -11.12 2.68
CA VAL A 31 9.24 -10.31 2.71
C VAL A 31 9.37 -9.15 3.69
N TYR A 32 9.90 -9.39 4.90
CA TYR A 32 10.13 -8.32 5.87
C TYR A 32 11.11 -7.28 5.35
N VAL A 33 12.25 -7.72 4.80
CA VAL A 33 13.28 -6.81 4.25
C VAL A 33 12.71 -5.93 3.14
N LEU A 34 11.77 -6.44 2.33
CA LEU A 34 11.09 -5.65 1.31
C LEU A 34 10.23 -4.52 1.89
N THR A 35 9.64 -4.74 3.06
CA THR A 35 8.83 -3.74 3.77
C THR A 35 9.64 -2.80 4.66
N LEU A 36 10.86 -3.17 5.07
CA LEU A 36 11.76 -2.34 5.88
C LEU A 36 12.01 -0.92 5.33
N PRO A 37 12.26 -0.67 4.02
CA PRO A 37 12.48 0.68 3.52
C PRO A 37 11.32 1.61 3.85
N PHE A 38 10.08 1.11 3.88
CA PHE A 38 8.92 1.89 4.28
C PHE A 38 9.01 2.31 5.76
N HIS A 39 9.28 1.34 6.65
CA HIS A 39 9.38 1.57 8.09
C HIS A 39 10.56 2.49 8.41
N LEU A 40 11.72 2.23 7.81
CA LEU A 40 12.91 3.05 7.97
C LEU A 40 12.71 4.45 7.39
N TYR A 41 12.04 4.59 6.24
CA TYR A 41 11.66 5.90 5.70
C TYR A 41 10.81 6.68 6.69
N THR A 42 9.75 6.06 7.25
CA THR A 42 8.91 6.74 8.25
C THR A 42 9.67 7.14 9.50
N ILE A 43 10.57 6.28 9.99
CA ILE A 43 11.41 6.57 11.16
C ILE A 43 12.42 7.68 10.85
N VAL A 44 13.10 7.63 9.71
CA VAL A 44 14.11 8.62 9.30
C VAL A 44 13.48 9.98 9.12
N VAL A 45 12.31 10.07 8.50
CA VAL A 45 11.65 11.36 8.33
C VAL A 45 11.09 11.88 9.66
N ALA A 46 10.57 10.99 10.53
CA ALA A 46 10.19 11.38 11.89
C ALA A 46 11.39 11.91 12.69
N LEU A 47 12.53 11.20 12.66
CA LEU A 47 13.78 11.61 13.31
C LEU A 47 14.35 12.90 12.71
N ALA A 48 14.32 13.07 11.38
CA ALA A 48 14.74 14.31 10.73
C ALA A 48 13.83 15.49 11.14
N GLY A 49 12.53 15.26 11.27
CA GLY A 49 11.59 16.25 11.81
C GLY A 49 11.91 16.65 13.24
N VAL A 50 12.25 15.69 14.11
CA VAL A 50 12.62 15.92 15.52
C VAL A 50 13.99 16.57 15.68
N LEU A 51 15.01 16.07 14.99
CA LEU A 51 16.41 16.49 15.14
C LEU A 51 16.69 17.84 14.50
N PHE A 52 16.06 18.15 13.37
CA PHE A 52 16.40 19.34 12.59
C PHE A 52 15.49 20.55 12.85
N GLY A 53 14.44 20.41 13.69
CA GLY A 53 13.79 21.53 14.40
C GLY A 53 13.37 22.75 13.57
N ARG A 54 13.26 22.64 12.24
CA ARG A 54 13.10 23.77 11.30
C ARG A 54 12.24 23.45 10.07
N PHE A 55 11.14 22.72 10.29
CA PHE A 55 9.93 22.89 9.46
C PHE A 55 8.73 23.45 10.26
N HIS A 56 9.02 23.97 11.46
CA HIS A 56 8.24 24.83 12.38
C HIS A 56 6.78 24.43 12.69
N LEU A 57 6.49 24.13 13.98
CA LEU A 57 5.51 24.83 14.87
C LEU A 57 4.86 23.91 15.93
N ILE A 58 5.29 24.03 17.19
CA ILE A 58 4.40 24.57 18.23
C ILE A 58 5.12 25.79 18.80
N CYS A 59 4.69 26.96 18.35
CA CYS A 59 4.77 28.15 19.18
C CYS A 59 3.63 28.00 20.19
N ASP A 60 3.95 27.70 21.44
CA ASP A 60 2.99 27.69 22.52
C ASP A 60 2.76 29.15 22.95
N SER A 61 1.81 29.82 22.31
CA SER A 61 1.24 31.07 22.80
C SER A 61 -0.23 31.10 22.42
N LEU A 62 -1.11 31.09 23.42
CA LEU A 62 -2.57 31.07 23.25
C LEU A 62 -3.14 32.28 22.48
N ASN A 63 -2.33 33.32 22.20
CA ASN A 63 -2.83 34.62 21.77
C ASN A 63 -2.26 35.17 20.45
N GLU A 64 -1.44 34.42 19.70
CA GLU A 64 -0.93 34.92 18.40
C GLU A 64 -1.07 33.89 17.27
N PRO A 65 -1.53 34.31 16.07
CA PRO A 65 -1.72 33.41 14.93
C PRO A 65 -0.38 32.83 14.44
N PRO A 66 -0.37 31.58 13.95
CA PRO A 66 0.86 30.86 13.63
C PRO A 66 1.48 31.46 12.37
N CYS A 67 2.62 32.15 12.56
CA CYS A 67 3.61 32.60 11.57
C CYS A 67 3.13 33.24 10.24
N LYS A 68 3.87 34.24 9.75
CA LYS A 68 3.79 34.74 8.36
C LYS A 68 4.20 33.72 7.28
N CYS A 69 4.46 32.47 7.65
CA CYS A 69 4.88 31.38 6.76
C CYS A 69 3.73 30.64 6.05
N HIS A 70 2.48 30.93 6.40
CA HIS A 70 1.26 30.39 5.75
C HIS A 70 0.89 31.01 4.39
N ARG A 71 1.84 31.61 3.65
CA ARG A 71 1.58 32.17 2.31
C ARG A 71 1.86 31.22 1.15
N VAL A 72 1.76 29.91 1.37
CA VAL A 72 1.73 28.96 0.24
C VAL A 72 0.33 28.37 0.16
N PRO A 73 -0.52 28.81 -0.81
CA PRO A 73 -1.70 28.05 -1.18
C PRO A 73 -1.21 26.82 -1.94
N ALA A 74 -0.67 25.83 -1.22
CA ALA A 74 -0.32 24.57 -1.83
C ALA A 74 -1.63 23.84 -2.09
N ASN A 75 -1.94 23.60 -3.37
CA ASN A 75 -3.05 22.73 -3.75
C ASN A 75 -2.92 21.41 -2.97
N LYS A 76 -3.92 21.08 -2.14
CA LYS A 76 -3.92 19.86 -1.31
C LYS A 76 -3.58 18.60 -2.13
N LEU A 77 -4.01 18.59 -3.40
CA LEU A 77 -3.68 17.56 -4.39
C LEU A 77 -2.16 17.40 -4.60
N HIS A 78 -1.41 18.49 -4.74
CA HIS A 78 0.02 18.45 -5.03
C HIS A 78 0.84 17.90 -3.85
N ILE A 79 0.43 18.21 -2.61
CA ILE A 79 1.03 17.61 -1.41
C ILE A 79 0.72 16.10 -1.38
N PHE A 80 -0.54 15.73 -1.55
CA PHE A 80 -0.97 14.33 -1.57
C PHE A 80 -0.24 13.50 -2.64
N VAL A 81 -0.10 14.03 -3.86
CA VAL A 81 0.60 13.35 -4.95
C VAL A 81 2.07 13.13 -4.60
N LYS A 82 2.74 14.13 -4.02
CA LYS A 82 4.14 13.99 -3.59
C LYS A 82 4.30 12.96 -2.47
N GLU A 83 3.38 12.93 -1.51
CA GLU A 83 3.36 11.93 -0.43
C GLU A 83 3.17 10.52 -0.99
N MET A 84 2.18 10.34 -1.87
CA MET A 84 1.88 9.07 -2.51
C MET A 84 3.08 8.57 -3.31
N LEU A 85 3.70 9.42 -4.13
CA LEU A 85 4.89 9.07 -4.89
C LEU A 85 6.07 8.72 -3.98
N CYS A 86 6.29 9.47 -2.91
CA CYS A 86 7.41 9.23 -2.01
C CYS A 86 7.27 7.92 -1.22
N LEU A 87 6.05 7.48 -0.92
CA LEU A 87 5.80 6.20 -0.26
C LEU A 87 5.72 5.02 -1.24
N ALA A 88 5.12 5.22 -2.42
CA ALA A 88 4.90 4.15 -3.38
C ALA A 88 6.15 3.86 -4.24
N LEU A 89 6.91 4.87 -4.67
CA LEU A 89 8.04 4.67 -5.57
C LEU A 89 9.16 3.81 -4.95
N PRO A 90 9.62 4.04 -3.70
CA PRO A 90 10.65 3.20 -3.11
C PRO A 90 10.20 1.73 -3.03
N LEU A 91 8.95 1.50 -2.63
CA LEU A 91 8.40 0.16 -2.51
C LEU A 91 8.24 -0.52 -3.87
N LEU A 92 7.81 0.21 -4.90
CA LEU A 92 7.77 -0.28 -6.28
C LEU A 92 9.18 -0.65 -6.76
N LEU A 93 10.16 0.22 -6.55
CA LEU A 93 11.55 0.00 -6.95
C LEU A 93 12.14 -1.24 -6.28
N THR A 94 12.00 -1.39 -4.96
CA THR A 94 12.54 -2.54 -4.21
C THR A 94 11.84 -3.84 -4.51
N SER A 95 10.53 -3.80 -4.81
CA SER A 95 9.74 -4.99 -5.16
C SER A 95 9.86 -5.43 -6.62
N THR A 96 10.38 -4.58 -7.52
CA THR A 96 10.52 -4.88 -8.95
C THR A 96 11.99 -4.93 -9.38
N ILE A 97 12.56 -3.79 -9.79
CA ILE A 97 13.88 -3.67 -10.42
C ILE A 97 15.01 -3.97 -9.43
N LEU A 98 14.87 -3.56 -8.17
CA LEU A 98 15.90 -3.68 -7.14
C LEU A 98 15.74 -4.95 -6.27
N SER A 99 14.86 -5.86 -6.69
CA SER A 99 14.54 -7.10 -5.96
C SER A 99 15.69 -8.11 -5.87
N GLU A 100 16.69 -8.01 -6.76
CA GLU A 100 17.85 -8.92 -6.77
C GLU A 100 18.78 -8.71 -5.56
N ARG A 101 18.77 -7.51 -4.96
CA ARG A 101 19.53 -7.21 -3.74
C ARG A 101 18.62 -6.65 -2.65
N PRO A 102 17.96 -7.51 -1.87
CA PRO A 102 16.91 -7.09 -0.94
C PRO A 102 17.41 -6.19 0.19
N VAL A 103 18.67 -6.33 0.64
CA VAL A 103 19.20 -5.58 1.79
C VAL A 103 19.91 -4.27 1.42
N SER A 104 20.73 -4.28 0.36
CA SER A 104 21.55 -3.09 0.02
C SER A 104 20.72 -1.94 -0.55
N THR A 105 19.62 -2.26 -1.23
CA THR A 105 18.77 -1.30 -1.94
C THR A 105 17.89 -0.46 -1.01
N PRO A 106 17.20 -1.01 0.02
CA PRO A 106 16.51 -0.19 1.00
C PRO A 106 17.48 0.62 1.85
N LEU A 107 18.66 0.09 2.16
CA LEU A 107 19.68 0.80 2.90
C LEU A 107 20.18 2.05 2.14
N LEU A 108 20.38 1.92 0.82
CA LEU A 108 20.77 3.04 -0.02
C LEU A 108 19.67 4.12 -0.09
N LEU A 109 18.39 3.72 -0.18
CA LEU A 109 17.25 4.65 -0.17
C LEU A 109 17.16 5.40 1.17
N VAL A 110 17.35 4.69 2.27
CA VAL A 110 17.42 5.29 3.62
C VAL A 110 18.58 6.28 3.71
N LEU A 111 19.77 5.89 3.25
CA LEU A 111 20.94 6.75 3.22
C LEU A 111 20.69 8.00 2.36
N ALA A 112 20.09 7.85 1.19
CA ALA A 112 19.76 8.96 0.29
C ALA A 112 18.80 9.97 0.95
N VAL A 113 17.81 9.49 1.70
CA VAL A 113 16.87 10.35 2.45
C VAL A 113 17.59 11.07 3.59
N ILE A 114 18.46 10.39 4.34
CA ILE A 114 19.27 11.01 5.39
C ILE A 114 20.16 12.10 4.77
N VAL A 115 20.90 11.79 3.71
CA VAL A 115 21.79 12.74 3.02
C VAL A 115 20.99 13.94 2.49
N ALA A 116 19.85 13.72 1.82
CA ALA A 116 19.00 14.79 1.33
C ALA A 116 18.49 15.69 2.47
N SER A 117 18.13 15.10 3.62
CA SER A 117 17.70 15.86 4.80
C SER A 117 18.82 16.73 5.39
N VAL A 118 20.04 16.19 5.46
CA VAL A 118 21.23 16.91 5.95
C VAL A 118 21.64 18.02 4.99
N VAL A 119 21.69 17.75 3.68
CA VAL A 119 22.03 18.74 2.65
C VAL A 119 20.98 19.85 2.59
N GLY A 120 19.69 19.51 2.65
CA GLY A 120 18.61 20.49 2.70
C GLY A 120 18.73 21.44 3.90
N ASN A 121 19.14 20.91 5.05
CA ASN A 121 19.42 21.71 6.25
C ASN A 121 20.64 22.63 6.09
N ILE A 122 21.77 22.10 5.60
CA ILE A 122 23.00 22.89 5.35
C ILE A 122 22.72 24.04 4.38
N MET A 123 21.97 23.76 3.30
CA MET A 123 21.65 24.74 2.28
C MET A 123 20.56 25.74 2.71
N ARG A 124 20.02 25.62 3.95
CA ARG A 124 18.86 26.37 4.45
C ARG A 124 17.70 26.40 3.46
N VAL A 125 17.59 25.34 2.66
CA VAL A 125 16.50 25.18 1.70
C VAL A 125 15.29 24.82 2.54
N ASN A 126 14.42 25.80 2.76
CA ASN A 126 13.16 25.64 3.49
C ASN A 126 12.11 24.87 2.66
N THR A 127 12.56 23.90 1.87
CA THR A 127 11.78 23.14 0.90
C THR A 127 11.85 21.66 1.23
N VAL A 128 11.58 21.31 2.48
CA VAL A 128 11.32 19.93 2.86
C VAL A 128 9.83 19.80 3.14
N SER A 129 9.29 18.80 2.48
CA SER A 129 7.88 18.59 2.22
C SER A 129 7.09 18.41 3.52
N CYS A 130 5.87 18.94 3.58
CA CYS A 130 4.88 18.74 4.65
C CYS A 130 4.43 17.27 4.84
N VAL A 131 5.23 16.28 4.41
CA VAL A 131 4.88 14.85 4.33
C VAL A 131 4.58 14.26 5.71
N PHE A 132 5.10 14.86 6.78
CA PHE A 132 4.90 14.38 8.16
C PHE A 132 4.49 15.46 9.16
N HIS A 133 3.94 16.60 8.71
CA HIS A 133 3.29 17.55 9.63
C HIS A 133 2.22 16.83 10.48
N TRP A 134 1.64 15.78 9.94
CA TRP A 134 0.70 14.88 10.59
C TRP A 134 1.15 14.24 11.92
N GLN A 135 2.44 13.97 12.13
CA GLN A 135 2.86 13.30 13.37
C GLN A 135 2.80 14.24 14.59
N TYR A 136 2.65 15.56 14.37
CA TYR A 136 2.66 16.58 15.41
C TYR A 136 1.46 17.53 15.38
N ASP A 137 0.70 17.58 14.28
CA ASP A 137 -0.54 18.35 14.20
C ASP A 137 -1.69 17.63 14.94
N ASP A 138 -1.69 17.73 16.27
CA ASP A 138 -2.87 17.48 17.11
C ASP A 138 -4.02 18.45 16.77
N TYR A 139 -3.71 19.59 16.14
CA TYR A 139 -4.63 20.72 16.06
C TYR A 139 -5.76 20.61 15.02
N PRO A 140 -5.59 20.08 13.78
CA PRO A 140 -6.73 19.83 12.91
C PRO A 140 -7.42 18.49 13.21
N ARG A 141 -6.76 17.54 13.90
CA ARG A 141 -7.28 16.16 14.04
C ARG A 141 -8.10 15.91 15.30
N LEU A 142 -7.78 16.53 16.43
CA LEU A 142 -8.66 16.51 17.61
C LEU A 142 -10.04 17.12 17.31
N VAL A 143 -10.10 18.12 16.42
CA VAL A 143 -11.35 18.79 16.02
C VAL A 143 -12.16 17.95 15.03
N LEU A 144 -11.51 17.16 14.16
CA LEU A 144 -12.17 16.34 13.14
C LEU A 144 -12.63 14.97 13.65
N ASN A 145 -11.84 14.29 14.50
CA ASN A 145 -12.26 13.08 15.22
C ASN A 145 -11.24 12.70 16.33
N PRO A 146 -11.51 12.98 17.61
CA PRO A 146 -10.58 12.74 18.71
C PRO A 146 -10.31 11.24 19.00
N TYR A 147 -11.07 10.33 18.39
CA TYR A 147 -10.88 8.88 18.56
C TYR A 147 -9.91 8.26 17.54
N ARG A 148 -9.53 8.97 16.47
CA ARG A 148 -8.64 8.42 15.44
C ARG A 148 -7.16 8.58 15.78
N ARG A 149 -6.52 7.47 16.11
CA ARG A 149 -5.08 7.42 16.37
C ARG A 149 -4.29 7.56 15.06
N SER A 150 -3.33 8.48 15.06
CA SER A 150 -2.45 8.72 13.93
C SER A 150 -1.71 7.44 13.52
N PHE A 151 -0.93 6.81 14.41
CA PHE A 151 -0.19 5.60 14.07
C PHE A 151 -1.01 4.51 13.32
N VAL A 152 -2.27 4.28 13.74
CA VAL A 152 -3.20 3.33 13.09
C VAL A 152 -3.52 3.75 11.65
N THR A 153 -3.75 5.04 11.42
CA THR A 153 -4.05 5.58 10.08
C THR A 153 -2.87 5.40 9.12
N CYS A 154 -1.64 5.61 9.59
CA CYS A 154 -0.46 5.38 8.75
C CYS A 154 -0.21 3.90 8.53
N CYS A 155 -0.26 3.06 9.58
CA CYS A 155 -0.16 1.61 9.42
C CYS A 155 -1.14 1.09 8.34
N ARG A 156 -2.40 1.54 8.41
CA ARG A 156 -3.44 1.23 7.41
C ARG A 156 -3.09 1.74 6.01
N SER A 157 -2.56 2.95 5.87
CA SER A 157 -2.14 3.47 4.57
C SER A 157 -0.97 2.67 4.00
N MET A 158 0.00 2.25 4.82
CA MET A 158 1.10 1.38 4.37
C MET A 158 0.55 0.06 3.84
N CYS A 159 -0.31 -0.61 4.62
CA CYS A 159 -0.89 -1.89 4.24
C CYS A 159 -1.68 -1.78 2.92
N SER A 160 -2.41 -0.67 2.74
CA SER A 160 -3.16 -0.40 1.51
C SER A 160 -2.24 -0.16 0.32
N ILE A 161 -1.17 0.62 0.48
CA ILE A 161 -0.19 0.87 -0.59
C ILE A 161 0.53 -0.43 -0.99
N CYS A 162 0.94 -1.27 -0.02
CA CYS A 162 1.52 -2.59 -0.28
C CYS A 162 0.58 -3.49 -1.09
N ALA A 163 -0.70 -3.58 -0.69
CA ALA A 163 -1.69 -4.37 -1.41
C ALA A 163 -1.92 -3.84 -2.84
N MET A 164 -2.02 -2.52 -3.02
CA MET A 164 -2.20 -1.91 -4.34
C MET A 164 -0.99 -2.17 -5.25
N ILE A 165 0.22 -2.01 -4.73
CA ILE A 165 1.45 -2.25 -5.49
C ILE A 165 1.56 -3.71 -5.90
N THR A 166 1.32 -4.65 -4.98
CA THR A 166 1.40 -6.09 -5.29
C THR A 166 0.34 -6.54 -6.28
N MET A 167 -0.89 -6.05 -6.15
CA MET A 167 -1.96 -6.34 -7.11
C MET A 167 -1.68 -5.81 -8.50
N LEU A 168 -1.07 -4.62 -8.61
CA LEU A 168 -0.75 -4.04 -9.91
C LEU A 168 0.53 -4.64 -10.50
N ALA A 169 1.57 -4.84 -9.68
CA ALA A 169 2.88 -5.26 -10.14
C ALA A 169 2.88 -6.69 -10.69
N VAL A 170 2.03 -7.58 -10.17
CA VAL A 170 1.97 -8.99 -10.60
C VAL A 170 1.60 -9.14 -12.07
N ASP A 171 0.90 -8.17 -12.67
CA ASP A 171 0.56 -8.21 -14.09
C ASP A 171 1.77 -7.91 -14.99
N PHE A 172 2.85 -7.35 -14.45
CA PHE A 172 4.04 -6.97 -15.21
C PHE A 172 5.17 -8.00 -15.09
N HIS A 173 5.91 -8.22 -16.19
CA HIS A 173 7.07 -9.12 -16.20
C HIS A 173 8.24 -8.65 -15.33
N VAL A 174 8.29 -7.35 -14.99
CA VAL A 174 9.33 -6.76 -14.14
C VAL A 174 9.18 -7.21 -12.68
N PHE A 175 8.00 -7.70 -12.28
CA PHE A 175 7.77 -8.19 -10.92
C PHE A 175 8.24 -9.65 -10.78
N PRO A 176 9.19 -9.94 -9.87
CA PRO A 176 9.68 -11.30 -9.66
C PRO A 176 8.55 -12.23 -9.22
N ARG A 177 8.42 -13.35 -9.90
CA ARG A 177 7.35 -14.33 -9.63
C ARG A 177 7.44 -14.99 -8.26
N LYS A 178 8.62 -15.02 -7.65
CA LYS A 178 8.80 -15.42 -6.24
C LYS A 178 7.96 -14.57 -5.25
N PHE A 179 7.63 -13.33 -5.60
CA PHE A 179 6.81 -12.44 -4.78
C PHE A 179 5.31 -12.46 -5.12
N ALA A 180 4.94 -13.17 -6.18
CA ALA A 180 3.55 -13.42 -6.54
C ALA A 180 2.93 -14.47 -5.60
N LYS A 181 1.60 -14.58 -5.67
CA LYS A 181 0.80 -15.52 -4.87
C LYS A 181 1.43 -16.91 -4.82
N THR A 182 1.53 -17.47 -3.61
CA THR A 182 2.00 -18.85 -3.42
C THR A 182 0.91 -19.86 -3.75
N ALA A 183 1.28 -20.98 -4.38
CA ALA A 183 0.29 -22.00 -4.78
C ALA A 183 -0.04 -23.00 -3.66
N THR A 184 0.97 -23.45 -2.91
CA THR A 184 0.81 -24.50 -1.89
C THR A 184 1.55 -24.20 -0.60
N TYR A 185 2.82 -23.80 -0.68
CA TYR A 185 3.66 -23.48 0.46
C TYR A 185 4.54 -22.25 0.19
N GLY A 186 5.00 -21.62 1.27
CA GLY A 186 5.89 -20.47 1.24
C GLY A 186 5.23 -19.16 1.68
N TYR A 187 5.99 -18.07 1.58
CA TYR A 187 5.51 -16.72 1.89
C TYR A 187 5.72 -15.84 0.67
N SER A 188 4.71 -15.10 0.25
CA SER A 188 4.88 -14.11 -0.81
C SER A 188 4.63 -12.70 -0.31
N PHE A 189 5.21 -11.73 -1.00
CA PHE A 189 4.92 -10.33 -0.73
C PHE A 189 3.46 -9.99 -1.05
N MET A 190 2.88 -10.61 -2.08
CA MET A 190 1.45 -10.47 -2.42
C MET A 190 0.54 -10.98 -1.30
N ASP A 191 0.80 -12.17 -0.76
CA ASP A 191 -0.01 -12.76 0.31
C ASP A 191 0.12 -11.94 1.61
N ALA A 192 1.33 -11.47 1.94
CA ALA A 192 1.56 -10.59 3.06
C ALA A 192 0.86 -9.23 2.91
N GLY A 193 0.95 -8.60 1.72
CA GLY A 193 0.31 -7.31 1.45
C GLY A 193 -1.21 -7.38 1.59
N VAL A 194 -1.83 -8.40 1.00
CA VAL A 194 -3.28 -8.63 1.09
C VAL A 194 -3.70 -8.99 2.53
N GLY A 195 -2.97 -9.87 3.20
CA GLY A 195 -3.27 -10.27 4.58
C GLY A 195 -3.20 -9.09 5.55
N LEU A 196 -2.15 -8.28 5.46
CA LEU A 196 -1.98 -7.06 6.27
C LEU A 196 -3.06 -6.01 5.94
N PHE A 197 -3.47 -5.90 4.68
CA PHE A 197 -4.58 -5.04 4.31
C PHE A 197 -5.88 -5.46 5.02
N VAL A 198 -6.25 -6.74 4.95
CA VAL A 198 -7.45 -7.28 5.62
C VAL A 198 -7.36 -7.05 7.13
N LEU A 199 -6.22 -7.40 7.73
CA LEU A 199 -5.97 -7.21 9.17
C LEU A 199 -6.12 -5.73 9.58
N SER A 200 -5.53 -4.80 8.84
CA SER A 200 -5.61 -3.37 9.15
C SER A 200 -7.04 -2.81 9.06
N ASN A 201 -7.87 -3.36 8.16
CA ASN A 201 -9.28 -2.99 8.07
C ASN A 201 -10.05 -3.56 9.26
N ALA A 202 -9.82 -4.83 9.63
CA ALA A 202 -10.49 -5.48 10.74
C ALA A 202 -10.20 -4.79 12.09
N VAL A 203 -8.97 -4.35 12.34
CA VAL A 203 -8.58 -3.64 13.57
C VAL A 203 -9.35 -2.32 13.72
N VAL A 204 -9.52 -1.57 12.63
CA VAL A 204 -10.23 -0.28 12.67
C VAL A 204 -11.74 -0.48 12.83
N GLU A 205 -12.30 -1.46 12.12
CA GLU A 205 -13.74 -1.77 12.20
C GLU A 205 -14.15 -2.29 13.60
N SER A 206 -13.26 -3.06 14.25
CA SER A 206 -13.45 -3.48 15.65
C SER A 206 -13.38 -2.32 16.65
N ALA A 207 -12.58 -1.29 16.36
CA ALA A 207 -12.36 -0.13 17.24
C ALA A 207 -13.48 0.92 17.14
N ASP A 208 -14.14 1.06 15.98
CA ASP A 208 -15.31 1.93 15.80
C ASP A 208 -16.58 1.39 16.49
N GLY A 209 -16.51 0.17 17.03
CA GLY A 209 -17.57 -0.52 17.76
C GLY A 209 -18.73 -0.97 16.85
N ILE A 210 -19.63 -1.77 17.43
CA ILE A 210 -20.90 -2.29 16.85
C ILE A 210 -21.88 -1.14 16.46
N ARG A 211 -21.40 0.10 16.36
CA ARG A 211 -22.15 1.32 16.08
C ARG A 211 -22.25 1.64 14.59
N SER A 212 -21.42 1.04 13.73
CA SER A 212 -21.68 1.03 12.30
C SER A 212 -22.88 0.10 12.05
N GLY A 213 -24.07 0.70 11.91
CA GLY A 213 -25.26 -0.08 11.58
C GLY A 213 -25.02 -0.94 10.35
N LEU A 214 -25.49 -2.18 10.37
CA LEU A 214 -25.35 -3.19 9.32
C LEU A 214 -25.52 -2.62 7.91
N LYS A 215 -26.45 -1.67 7.74
CA LYS A 215 -26.70 -0.93 6.49
C LYS A 215 -25.45 -0.22 5.92
N ARG A 216 -24.61 0.39 6.76
CA ARG A 216 -23.37 1.06 6.35
C ARG A 216 -22.32 0.06 5.92
N THR A 217 -22.16 -1.04 6.65
CA THR A 217 -21.26 -2.14 6.27
C THR A 217 -21.68 -2.72 4.93
N PHE A 218 -22.96 -3.05 4.75
CA PHE A 218 -23.50 -3.49 3.46
C PHE A 218 -23.29 -2.47 2.33
N GLN A 219 -23.50 -1.18 2.58
CA GLN A 219 -23.28 -0.13 1.58
C GLN A 219 -21.80 -0.01 1.18
N THR A 220 -20.87 -0.21 2.10
CA THR A 220 -19.44 -0.18 1.76
C THR A 220 -18.93 -1.49 1.17
N SER A 221 -19.56 -2.62 1.51
CA SER A 221 -19.29 -3.92 0.90
C SER A 221 -19.90 -4.04 -0.50
N SER A 222 -20.95 -3.27 -0.81
CA SER A 222 -21.57 -3.30 -2.15
C SER A 222 -20.59 -2.85 -3.23
N ALA A 223 -19.71 -1.88 -2.94
CA ALA A 223 -18.66 -1.47 -3.88
C ALA A 223 -17.66 -2.60 -4.18
N LEU A 224 -17.26 -3.36 -3.16
CA LEU A 224 -16.39 -4.55 -3.33
C LEU A 224 -17.11 -5.64 -4.13
N PHE A 225 -18.38 -5.86 -3.84
CA PHE A 225 -19.20 -6.81 -4.58
C PHE A 225 -19.32 -6.42 -6.05
N SER A 226 -19.54 -5.13 -6.35
CA SER A 226 -19.55 -4.62 -7.73
C SER A 226 -18.22 -4.87 -8.44
N PHE A 227 -17.07 -4.64 -7.79
CA PHE A 227 -15.77 -4.99 -8.38
C PHE A 227 -15.62 -6.49 -8.64
N GLY A 228 -16.16 -7.34 -7.76
CA GLY A 228 -16.21 -8.79 -7.99
C GLY A 228 -17.01 -9.18 -9.23
N VAL A 229 -18.17 -8.57 -9.43
CA VAL A 229 -19.01 -8.79 -10.63
C VAL A 229 -18.32 -8.28 -11.89
N ILE A 230 -17.74 -7.07 -11.85
CA ILE A 230 -16.98 -6.50 -12.98
C ILE A 230 -15.82 -7.42 -13.36
N ARG A 231 -15.05 -7.91 -12.37
CA ARG A 231 -13.95 -8.85 -12.62
C ARG A 231 -14.44 -10.15 -13.24
N TYR A 232 -15.53 -10.71 -12.74
CA TYR A 232 -16.11 -11.94 -13.28
C TYR A 232 -16.46 -11.77 -14.77
N TYR A 233 -17.23 -10.73 -15.11
CA TYR A 233 -17.60 -10.46 -16.50
C TYR A 233 -16.38 -10.11 -17.36
N ALA A 234 -15.41 -9.38 -16.84
CA ALA A 234 -14.18 -9.08 -17.58
C ALA A 234 -13.41 -10.37 -17.93
N ILE A 235 -13.26 -11.31 -16.98
CA ILE A 235 -12.59 -12.59 -17.24
C ILE A 235 -13.34 -13.40 -18.30
N GLU A 236 -14.68 -13.44 -18.21
CA GLU A 236 -15.52 -14.14 -19.17
C GLU A 236 -15.45 -13.53 -20.58
N GLN A 237 -15.48 -12.21 -20.70
CA GLN A 237 -15.42 -11.50 -21.99
C GLN A 237 -14.02 -11.55 -22.62
N PHE A 238 -12.96 -11.42 -21.83
CA PHE A 238 -11.58 -11.42 -22.32
C PHE A 238 -10.94 -12.82 -22.39
N ASN A 239 -11.69 -13.89 -22.04
CA ASN A 239 -11.17 -15.26 -21.88
C ASN A 239 -9.84 -15.28 -21.10
N TYR A 240 -9.78 -14.49 -20.02
CA TYR A 240 -8.57 -14.36 -19.22
C TYR A 240 -8.34 -15.62 -18.38
N GLN A 241 -7.08 -15.94 -18.12
CA GLN A 241 -6.71 -17.15 -17.39
C GLN A 241 -7.03 -16.96 -15.90
N ASN A 242 -8.00 -17.74 -15.40
CA ASN A 242 -8.35 -17.77 -13.98
C ASN A 242 -8.13 -19.20 -13.45
N PRO A 243 -7.07 -19.43 -12.66
CA PRO A 243 -6.81 -20.76 -12.11
C PRO A 243 -7.95 -21.17 -11.18
N VAL A 244 -8.71 -22.20 -11.57
CA VAL A 244 -9.89 -22.67 -10.81
C VAL A 244 -9.51 -23.10 -9.39
N GLY A 245 -8.27 -23.56 -9.19
CA GLY A 245 -7.75 -23.95 -7.87
C GLY A 245 -7.60 -22.79 -6.88
N GLU A 246 -7.68 -21.53 -7.30
CA GLU A 246 -7.49 -20.40 -6.38
C GLU A 246 -8.76 -20.01 -5.63
N TYR A 247 -9.87 -19.80 -6.34
CA TYR A 247 -11.14 -19.37 -5.77
C TYR A 247 -12.33 -20.17 -6.32
N GLY A 248 -12.13 -21.00 -7.35
CA GLY A 248 -13.21 -21.61 -8.12
C GLY A 248 -13.54 -20.83 -9.39
N VAL A 249 -14.59 -21.28 -10.10
CA VAL A 249 -14.94 -20.75 -11.43
C VAL A 249 -15.54 -19.34 -11.34
N HIS A 250 -16.49 -19.13 -10.44
CA HIS A 250 -17.27 -17.89 -10.35
C HIS A 250 -16.83 -16.98 -9.20
N TRP A 251 -16.11 -17.52 -8.22
CA TRP A 251 -15.68 -16.75 -7.06
C TRP A 251 -14.36 -16.03 -7.31
N ASN A 252 -14.14 -14.91 -6.64
CA ASN A 252 -12.90 -14.17 -6.74
C ASN A 252 -12.56 -13.48 -5.42
N PHE A 253 -11.35 -12.94 -5.37
CA PHE A 253 -10.80 -12.24 -4.22
C PHE A 253 -11.70 -11.09 -3.70
N PHE A 254 -12.36 -10.33 -4.58
CA PHE A 254 -13.23 -9.22 -4.16
C PHE A 254 -14.51 -9.71 -3.47
N PHE A 255 -15.06 -10.85 -3.91
CA PHE A 255 -16.18 -11.48 -3.20
C PHE A 255 -15.75 -11.98 -1.82
N THR A 256 -14.56 -12.58 -1.69
CA THR A 256 -14.02 -12.94 -0.38
C THR A 256 -13.90 -11.71 0.53
N LEU A 257 -13.34 -10.59 0.03
CA LEU A 257 -13.25 -9.36 0.81
C LEU A 257 -14.63 -8.79 1.20
N ALA A 258 -15.60 -8.85 0.30
CA ALA A 258 -16.95 -8.37 0.59
C ALA A 258 -17.62 -9.19 1.69
N VAL A 259 -17.47 -10.52 1.66
CA VAL A 259 -17.98 -11.44 2.69
C VAL A 259 -17.28 -11.20 4.02
N VAL A 260 -15.94 -11.18 4.04
CA VAL A 260 -15.14 -10.93 5.26
C VAL A 260 -15.46 -9.58 5.90
N LYS A 261 -15.92 -8.61 5.12
CA LYS A 261 -16.32 -7.31 5.64
C LYS A 261 -17.74 -7.32 6.24
N ILE A 262 -18.62 -8.22 5.79
CA ILE A 262 -20.01 -8.31 6.28
C ILE A 262 -20.08 -9.10 7.59
N PHE A 263 -19.24 -10.13 7.74
CA PHE A 263 -19.22 -11.04 8.90
C PHE A 263 -18.10 -10.68 9.87
#